data_AF-A0A9D1PNT9-F1
#
_entry.id   AF-A0A9D1PNT9-F1
#
_cell.length_a   1.000
_cell.length_b   1.000
_cell.length_c   1.000
_cell.angle_alpha   90.00
_cell.angle_beta   90.00
_cell.angle_gamma   90.00
#
_symmetry.space_group_name_H-M   'P 1'
#
loop_
_entity.id
_entity.type
_entity.pdbx_description
1 polymer ?
#
loop_
_entity_poly.entity_id
_entity_poly.type
_entity_poly.pdbx_seq_one_letter_code
_entity_poly.pdbx_strand_id
1 'polypeptide(L)'
;MAYVAVKGGTEAIEASLKRLQVEKLSSEHMMEVETIMATMKSLVDQVMSESSLYNRYLAALAIKQAEGSMEEAVFLLRAHRSTMPRLYTSM
;
A
#
# COMPACT_ATOMS: atom_id res chain seq x y z
N MET A 1 -26.82 -37.75 -5.92
CA MET A 1 -26.79 -36.29 -6.16
C MET A 1 -25.40 -35.94 -6.63
N ALA A 2 -25.22 -35.35 -7.80
CA ALA A 2 -23.90 -34.99 -8.32
C ALA A 2 -23.60 -33.50 -8.06
N TYR A 3 -22.36 -33.17 -7.70
CA TYR A 3 -21.89 -31.78 -7.58
C TYR A 3 -21.43 -31.24 -8.93
N VAL A 4 -21.65 -29.95 -9.18
CA VAL A 4 -21.27 -29.24 -10.42
C VAL A 4 -20.37 -28.07 -10.06
N ALA A 5 -19.34 -27.85 -10.88
CA ALA A 5 -18.44 -26.71 -10.71
C ALA A 5 -19.20 -25.39 -10.95
N VAL A 6 -19.12 -24.47 -9.99
CA VAL A 6 -19.67 -23.11 -10.07
C VAL A 6 -18.54 -22.09 -9.89
N LYS A 7 -18.67 -20.94 -10.56
CA LYS A 7 -17.73 -19.83 -10.42
C LYS A 7 -18.25 -18.89 -9.32
N GLY A 8 -17.40 -18.56 -8.35
CA GLY A 8 -17.68 -17.56 -7.32
C GLY A 8 -16.42 -16.85 -6.79
N GLY A 9 -15.26 -17.11 -7.39
CA GLY A 9 -13.98 -16.59 -6.90
C GLY A 9 -13.91 -15.06 -6.96
N THR A 10 -14.41 -14.44 -8.04
CA THR A 10 -14.42 -12.98 -8.17
C THR A 10 -15.27 -12.32 -7.09
N GLU A 11 -16.48 -12.83 -6.84
CA GLU A 11 -17.36 -12.33 -5.80
C GLU A 11 -16.74 -12.49 -4.40
N ALA A 12 -16.05 -13.61 -4.16
CA ALA A 12 -15.35 -13.85 -2.91
C ALA A 12 -14.19 -12.87 -2.70
N ILE A 13 -13.41 -12.57 -3.75
CA ILE A 13 -12.32 -11.58 -3.70
C ILE A 13 -12.89 -10.18 -3.43
N GLU A 14 -13.93 -9.78 -4.15
CA GLU A 14 -14.57 -8.48 -3.97
C GLU A 14 -15.14 -8.30 -2.55
N ALA A 15 -15.82 -9.32 -2.01
CA ALA A 15 -16.32 -9.31 -0.65
C ALA A 15 -15.19 -9.21 0.39
N SER A 16 -14.07 -9.90 0.14
CA SER A 16 -12.87 -9.83 0.99
C SER A 16 -12.25 -8.43 1.00
N LEU A 17 -12.06 -7.81 -0.17
CA LEU A 17 -11.54 -6.44 -0.27
C LEU A 17 -12.45 -5.43 0.41
N LYS A 18 -13.77 -5.58 0.26
CA LYS A 18 -14.76 -4.71 0.90
C LYS A 18 -14.68 -4.79 2.42
N ARG A 19 -14.47 -5.98 2.95
CA ARG A 19 -14.26 -6.19 4.39
C ARG A 19 -13.02 -5.46 4.89
N LEU A 20 -11.88 -5.57 4.20
CA LEU A 20 -10.65 -4.87 4.57
C LEU A 20 -10.85 -3.35 4.59
N GLN A 21 -11.60 -2.80 3.62
CA GLN A 21 -11.91 -1.36 3.61
C GLN A 21 -12.75 -0.93 4.82
N VAL A 22 -13.73 -1.74 5.22
CA VAL A 22 -14.53 -1.46 6.42
C VAL A 22 -13.66 -1.52 7.68
N GLU A 23 -12.76 -2.50 7.78
CA GLU A 23 -11.82 -2.61 8.91
C GLU A 23 -10.88 -1.39 8.97
N LYS A 24 -10.35 -0.92 7.82
CA LYS A 24 -9.56 0.33 7.73
C LYS A 24 -10.30 1.57 8.21
N LEU A 25 -11.59 1.67 7.90
CA LEU A 25 -12.43 2.82 8.25
C LEU A 25 -13.05 2.72 9.65
N SER A 26 -12.91 1.57 10.32
CA SER A 26 -13.52 1.35 11.64
C SER A 26 -12.85 2.12 12.78
N SER A 27 -11.61 2.57 12.59
CA SER A 27 -10.90 3.42 13.56
C SER A 27 -11.33 4.87 13.40
N GLU A 28 -11.82 5.48 14.47
CA GLU A 28 -12.13 6.93 14.52
C GLU A 28 -10.89 7.81 14.29
N HIS A 29 -9.70 7.27 14.55
CA HIS A 29 -8.44 8.00 14.47
C HIS A 29 -7.57 7.39 13.36
N MET A 30 -7.77 7.87 12.13
CA MET A 30 -6.89 7.52 11.03
C MET A 30 -5.63 8.39 11.07
N MET A 31 -4.46 7.76 10.95
CA MET A 31 -3.20 8.51 10.87
C MET A 31 -3.13 9.33 9.57
N GLU A 32 -2.81 10.61 9.70
CA GLU A 32 -2.50 11.45 8.56
C GLU A 32 -1.11 11.16 7.99
N VAL A 33 -0.96 11.37 6.68
CA VAL A 33 0.31 11.09 5.99
C VAL A 33 1.42 11.99 6.54
N GLU A 34 1.09 13.23 6.85
CA GLU A 34 1.96 14.23 7.47
C GLU A 34 2.46 13.75 8.85
N THR A 35 1.58 13.10 9.63
CA THR A 35 1.94 12.54 10.95
C THR A 35 2.94 11.40 10.79
N ILE A 36 2.74 10.51 9.81
CA ILE A 36 3.68 9.41 9.52
C ILE A 36 5.03 9.99 9.08
N MET A 37 5.03 10.97 8.17
CA MET A 37 6.25 11.65 7.75
C MET A 37 7.00 12.33 8.90
N ALA A 38 6.28 12.93 9.85
CA ALA A 38 6.88 13.66 10.96
C ALA A 38 7.43 12.74 12.06
N THR A 39 6.69 11.67 12.38
CA THR A 39 6.95 10.81 13.56
C THR A 39 7.68 9.51 13.23
N MET A 40 7.60 9.00 12.00
CA MET A 40 8.11 7.68 11.60
C MET A 40 9.23 7.76 10.55
N LYS A 41 10.14 8.73 10.70
CA LYS A 41 11.19 9.03 9.71
C LYS A 41 11.99 7.80 9.27
N SER A 42 12.42 6.96 10.22
CA SER A 42 13.20 5.75 9.91
C SER A 42 12.44 4.74 9.04
N LEU A 43 11.12 4.62 9.22
CA LEU A 43 10.28 3.72 8.42
C LEU A 43 10.09 4.30 7.01
N VAL A 44 9.85 5.60 6.91
CA VAL A 44 9.76 6.31 5.63
C VAL A 44 11.08 6.17 4.85
N ASP A 45 12.22 6.33 5.51
CA ASP A 45 13.54 6.16 4.91
C ASP A 45 13.79 4.73 4.44
N GLN A 46 13.39 3.73 5.24
CA GLN A 46 13.45 2.32 4.85
C GLN A 46 12.62 2.05 3.59
N VAL A 47 11.35 2.48 3.54
CA VAL A 47 10.47 2.26 2.38
C VAL A 47 11.00 2.95 1.14
N MET A 48 11.50 4.19 1.24
CA MET A 48 12.12 4.88 0.10
C MET A 48 13.36 4.12 -0.42
N SER A 49 14.21 3.66 0.50
CA SER A 49 15.45 2.94 0.16
C SER A 49 15.14 1.62 -0.54
N GLU A 50 14.30 0.78 0.06
CA GLU A 50 13.98 -0.53 -0.49
C GLU A 50 13.15 -0.43 -1.77
N SER A 51 12.25 0.55 -1.88
CA SER A 51 11.47 0.75 -3.10
C SER A 51 12.24 1.42 -4.24
N SER A 52 13.44 1.92 -3.98
CA SER A 52 14.27 2.70 -4.92
C SER A 52 13.51 3.88 -5.54
N LEU A 53 12.65 4.54 -4.76
CA LEU A 53 11.93 5.75 -5.15
C LEU A 53 12.01 6.78 -4.02
N TYR A 54 12.78 7.85 -4.25
CA TYR A 54 12.94 8.92 -3.27
C TYR A 54 11.75 9.89 -3.31
N ASN A 55 10.72 9.59 -2.53
CA ASN A 55 9.59 10.49 -2.30
C ASN A 55 8.96 10.19 -0.93
N ARG A 56 9.15 11.10 0.04
CA ARG A 56 8.69 10.91 1.42
C ARG A 56 7.18 10.80 1.54
N TYR A 57 6.45 11.59 0.76
CA TYR A 57 4.98 11.58 0.77
C TYR A 57 4.44 10.24 0.25
N LEU A 58 4.95 9.76 -0.89
CA LEU A 58 4.52 8.48 -1.44
C LEU A 58 4.91 7.30 -0.55
N ALA A 59 6.08 7.34 0.10
CA ALA A 59 6.48 6.33 1.07
C ALA A 59 5.57 6.31 2.31
N ALA A 60 5.24 7.48 2.88
CA ALA A 60 4.31 7.58 3.99
C ALA A 60 2.87 7.18 3.61
N LEU A 61 2.44 7.50 2.37
CA LEU A 61 1.16 7.04 1.83
C LEU A 61 1.12 5.52 1.68
N ALA A 62 2.21 4.91 1.19
CA ALA A 62 2.32 3.45 1.08
C ALA A 62 2.27 2.78 2.46
N ILE A 63 2.96 3.33 3.46
CA ILE A 63 2.88 2.86 4.87
C ILE A 63 1.45 2.95 5.40
N LYS A 64 0.75 4.06 5.14
CA LYS A 64 -0.67 4.25 5.51
C LYS A 64 -1.55 3.20 4.83
N GLN A 65 -1.38 2.95 3.53
CA GLN A 65 -2.18 1.99 2.78
C GLN A 65 -1.94 0.53 3.21
N ALA A 66 -0.71 0.22 3.59
CA ALA A 66 -0.27 -1.09 4.06
C ALA A 66 -0.55 -1.33 5.55
N GLU A 67 -1.25 -0.41 6.25
CA GLU A 67 -1.56 -0.51 7.68
C GLU A 67 -0.31 -0.73 8.55
N GLY A 68 0.85 -0.19 8.13
CA GLY A 68 2.12 -0.38 8.82
C GLY A 68 2.89 -1.66 8.45
N SER A 69 2.38 -2.50 7.54
CA SER A 69 3.15 -3.60 6.95
C SER A 69 4.23 -3.07 6.02
N MET A 70 5.49 -3.20 6.43
CA MET A 70 6.63 -2.63 5.69
C MET A 70 6.87 -3.35 4.36
N GLU A 71 6.74 -4.68 4.33
CA GLU A 71 6.90 -5.47 3.11
C GLU A 71 5.87 -5.06 2.05
N GLU A 72 4.61 -4.88 2.46
CA GLU A 72 3.53 -4.45 1.59
C GLU A 72 3.71 -2.99 1.14
N ALA A 73 4.14 -2.09 2.03
CA ALA A 73 4.42 -0.70 1.67
C ALA A 73 5.53 -0.59 0.60
N VAL A 74 6.61 -1.37 0.76
CA VAL A 74 7.70 -1.46 -0.23
C VAL A 74 7.19 -2.02 -1.54
N PHE A 75 6.36 -3.08 -1.49
CA PHE A 75 5.76 -3.69 -2.68
C PHE A 75 4.88 -2.69 -3.44
N LEU A 76 3.97 -1.99 -2.75
CA LEU A 76 3.10 -0.97 -3.32
C LEU A 76 3.91 0.14 -4.00
N LEU A 77 4.95 0.66 -3.33
CA LEU A 77 5.73 1.75 -3.89
C LEU A 77 6.60 1.31 -5.08
N ARG A 78 7.10 0.06 -5.08
CA ARG A 78 7.78 -0.53 -6.25
C ARG A 78 6.83 -0.72 -7.43
N ALA A 79 5.60 -1.18 -7.16
CA ALA A 79 4.57 -1.32 -8.18
C ALA A 79 4.20 0.05 -8.77
N HIS A 80 4.07 1.09 -7.95
CA HIS A 80 3.86 2.45 -8.43
C HIS A 80 5.03 2.96 -9.29
N ARG A 81 6.28 2.74 -8.86
CA ARG A 81 7.47 3.14 -9.62
C ARG A 81 7.50 2.54 -11.02
N SER A 82 6.99 1.31 -11.21
CA SER A 82 7.02 0.64 -12.51
C SER A 82 6.05 1.25 -13.53
N THR A 83 5.04 2.01 -13.08
CA THR A 83 4.09 2.71 -13.97
C THR A 83 4.59 4.10 -14.39
N MET A 84 5.67 4.61 -13.79
CA MET A 84 6.19 5.95 -14.07
C MET A 84 7.21 5.96 -15.21
N PRO A 85 7.15 6.96 -16.12
CA PRO A 85 8.17 7.14 -17.15
C PRO A 85 9.49 7.65 -16.55
N ARG A 86 10.62 7.26 -17.16
CA ARG A 86 11.95 7.78 -16.81
C ARG A 86 12.24 9.02 -17.66
N LEU A 87 12.05 10.20 -17.07
CA LEU A 87 12.18 11.46 -17.80
C LEU A 87 13.63 11.94 -17.92
N TYR A 88 14.44 11.74 -16.88
CA TYR A 88 15.81 12.25 -16.78
C TYR A 88 16.70 11.27 -16.03
N THR A 89 18.02 11.43 -16.15
CA THR A 89 19.04 10.74 -15.34
C THR A 89 19.93 11.80 -14.71
N SER A 90 20.21 11.66 -13.41
CA SER A 90 21.17 12.53 -12.71
C SER A 90 22.60 12.18 -13.12
N MET A 91 23.48 13.18 -13.13
CA MET A 91 24.91 13.01 -13.40
C MET A 91 25.64 12.45 -12.19
#